data_AF-A0A1M2VI17-F1
#
_entry.id   AF-A0A1M2VI17-F1
#
_cell.length_a   1.000
_cell.length_b   1.000
_cell.length_c   1.000
_cell.angle_alpha   90.00
_cell.angle_beta   90.00
_cell.angle_gamma   90.00
#
_symmetry.space_group_name_H-M   'P 1'
#
loop_
_entity.id
_entity.type
_entity.pdbx_description
1 polymer ?
#
loop_
_entity_poly.entity_id
_entity_poly.type
_entity_poly.pdbx_seq_one_letter_code
_entity_poly.pdbx_strand_id
1 'polypeptide(L)'
;MSLLSQPERDDSSRPAVLLLYFLRDNYLETTERQLYDSLRNNAALLEARDPQVALQHLKMAPPPQAVLVADALMSPKPRTDLF
;
A
#
# COMPACT_ATOMS: atom_id res chain seq x y z
N MET A 1 18.40 2.28 36.66
CA MET A 1 17.65 1.58 35.62
C MET A 1 17.12 2.62 34.66
N SER A 2 17.82 2.83 33.55
CA SER A 2 17.44 3.85 32.56
C SER A 2 16.28 3.34 31.72
N LEU A 3 15.15 4.03 31.81
CA LEU A 3 14.06 3.91 30.85
C LEU A 3 14.61 4.43 29.52
N LEU A 4 14.84 3.52 28.57
CA LEU A 4 15.11 3.88 27.19
C LEU A 4 13.89 4.63 26.66
N SER A 5 13.99 5.95 26.62
CA SER A 5 13.07 6.81 25.88
C SER A 5 12.99 6.27 24.46
N GLN A 6 11.81 5.79 24.07
CA GLN A 6 11.55 5.45 22.68
C GLN A 6 11.85 6.68 21.85
N PRO A 7 12.64 6.57 20.76
CA PRO A 7 12.77 7.68 19.84
C PRO A 7 11.37 7.89 19.25
N GLU A 8 10.75 9.03 19.60
CA GLU A 8 9.68 9.63 18.81
C GLU A 8 10.22 9.72 17.39
N ARG A 9 9.89 8.72 16.55
CA ARG A 9 10.36 8.66 15.17
C ARG A 9 9.69 9.82 14.46
N ASP A 10 10.49 10.81 14.10
CA ASP A 10 10.10 11.93 13.26
C ASP A 10 9.42 11.39 11.98
N ASP A 11 8.08 11.45 11.95
CA ASP A 11 7.25 10.99 10.81
C ASP A 11 7.65 11.68 9.50
N SER A 12 8.31 12.84 9.60
CA SER A 12 8.90 13.61 8.51
C SER A 12 9.94 12.85 7.66
N SER A 13 10.54 11.80 8.21
CA SER A 13 11.62 11.03 7.55
C SER A 13 11.14 9.75 6.84
N ARG A 14 9.87 9.36 7.03
CA ARG A 14 9.39 8.08 6.55
C ARG A 14 9.01 8.17 5.08
N PRO A 15 9.39 7.20 4.23
CA PRO A 15 8.97 7.20 2.84
C PRO A 15 7.45 7.06 2.78
N ALA A 16 6.80 7.92 2.01
CA ALA A 16 5.40 7.81 1.67
C ALA A 16 5.21 6.75 0.58
N VAL A 17 4.35 5.78 0.84
CA VAL A 17 4.04 4.68 -0.08
C VAL A 17 2.54 4.70 -0.33
N LEU A 18 2.13 4.70 -1.59
CA LEU A 18 0.73 4.64 -1.99
C LEU A 18 0.34 3.20 -2.33
N LEU A 19 -0.62 2.64 -1.60
CA LEU A 19 -1.23 1.34 -1.85
C LEU A 19 -2.59 1.52 -2.56
N LEU A 20 -2.67 1.02 -3.80
CA LEU A 20 -3.86 1.04 -4.66
C LEU A 20 -4.51 -0.35 -4.66
N TYR A 21 -5.77 -0.46 -4.27
CA TYR A 21 -6.50 -1.73 -4.26
C TYR A 21 -8.00 -1.48 -4.48
N PHE A 22 -8.57 -2.01 -5.56
CA PHE A 22 -9.95 -1.68 -5.97
C PHE A 22 -10.93 -2.79 -5.63
N LEU A 23 -10.48 -4.04 -5.56
CA LEU A 23 -11.30 -5.18 -5.16
C LEU A 23 -11.45 -5.28 -3.63
N ARG A 24 -12.69 -5.07 -3.17
CA ARG A 24 -13.15 -5.41 -1.82
C ARG A 24 -13.33 -6.92 -1.74
N ASP A 25 -12.30 -7.64 -1.38
CA ASP A 25 -12.46 -8.87 -0.61
C ASP A 25 -11.26 -8.95 0.30
N ASN A 26 -11.47 -8.62 1.57
CA ASN A 26 -10.57 -8.73 2.72
C ASN A 26 -9.16 -9.29 2.41
N TYR A 27 -8.32 -8.55 1.70
CA TYR A 27 -6.89 -8.81 1.45
C TYR A 27 -6.03 -8.82 2.74
N LEU A 28 -6.70 -8.82 3.88
CA LEU A 28 -6.13 -9.02 5.20
C LEU A 28 -6.49 -10.43 5.72
N GLU A 29 -6.77 -11.38 4.82
CA GLU A 29 -6.66 -12.80 5.16
C GLU A 29 -5.20 -13.06 5.54
N THR A 30 -5.02 -13.29 6.84
CA THR A 30 -3.83 -13.67 7.65
C THR A 30 -2.41 -13.57 7.06
N THR A 31 -2.15 -14.02 5.84
CA THR A 31 -0.82 -14.04 5.19
C THR A 31 -0.33 -12.64 4.82
N GLU A 32 -1.17 -11.82 4.20
CA GLU A 32 -0.75 -10.49 3.71
C GLU A 32 -0.79 -9.44 4.82
N ARG A 33 -1.47 -9.74 5.93
CA ARG A 33 -1.56 -8.89 7.12
C ARG A 33 -0.19 -8.57 7.72
N GLN A 34 0.72 -9.55 7.82
CA GLN A 34 2.06 -9.30 8.37
C GLN A 34 2.88 -8.34 7.49
N LEU A 35 2.74 -8.48 6.16
CA LEU A 35 3.40 -7.59 5.21
C LEU A 35 2.81 -6.18 5.28
N TYR A 36 1.49 -6.08 5.34
CA TYR A 36 0.78 -4.80 5.48
C TYR A 36 1.16 -4.09 6.80
N ASP A 37 1.17 -4.80 7.92
CA ASP A 37 1.59 -4.27 9.22
C ASP A 37 3.05 -3.81 9.18
N SER A 38 3.94 -4.60 8.56
CA SER A 38 5.34 -4.23 8.36
C SER A 38 5.48 -2.97 7.49
N LEU A 39 4.70 -2.84 6.42
CA LEU A 39 4.70 -1.66 5.56
C LEU A 39 4.24 -0.42 6.34
N ARG A 40 3.12 -0.53 7.07
CA ARG A 40 2.58 0.55 7.90
C ARG A 40 3.54 0.98 9.02
N ASN A 41 4.35 0.07 9.53
CA ASN A 41 5.36 0.36 10.57
C ASN A 41 6.65 0.98 10.03
N ASN A 42 6.91 0.89 8.73
CA ASN A 42 8.17 1.39 8.12
C ASN A 42 7.96 2.56 7.15
N ALA A 43 6.73 2.79 6.68
CA ALA A 43 6.39 3.83 5.72
C ALA A 43 5.16 4.64 6.16
N ALA A 44 5.03 5.85 5.63
CA ALA A 44 3.78 6.61 5.66
C ALA A 44 2.85 6.06 4.56
N LEU A 45 1.93 5.18 4.95
CA LEU A 45 1.06 4.48 3.99
C LEU A 45 -0.13 5.35 3.60
N LEU A 46 -0.22 5.67 2.32
CA LEU A 46 -1.39 6.28 1.67
C LEU A 46 -2.20 5.17 1.01
N GLU A 47 -3.51 5.20 1.14
CA GLU A 47 -4.37 4.14 0.60
C GLU A 47 -5.42 4.73 -0.31
N ALA A 48 -5.59 4.13 -1.49
CA ALA A 48 -6.67 4.50 -2.39
C ALA A 48 -7.44 3.28 -2.87
N ARG A 49 -8.76 3.35 -2.68
CA ARG A 49 -9.72 2.32 -3.09
C ARG A 49 -10.53 2.73 -4.32
N ASP A 50 -10.27 3.92 -4.83
CA ASP A 50 -10.94 4.47 -6.00
C ASP A 50 -9.96 5.32 -6.81
N PRO A 51 -10.17 5.42 -8.14
CA PRO A 51 -9.24 6.15 -9.01
C PRO A 51 -9.09 7.62 -8.66
N GLN A 52 -10.12 8.24 -8.07
CA GLN A 52 -10.10 9.67 -7.76
C GLN A 52 -9.16 9.96 -6.58
N VAL A 53 -9.24 9.17 -5.51
CA VAL A 53 -8.34 9.26 -4.35
C VAL A 53 -6.91 8.88 -4.75
N ALA A 54 -6.74 7.89 -5.63
CA ALA A 54 -5.42 7.53 -6.16
C ALA A 54 -4.77 8.72 -6.88
N LEU A 55 -5.52 9.40 -7.76
CA LEU A 55 -5.07 10.58 -8.46
C LEU A 55 -4.77 11.76 -7.52
N GLN A 56 -5.52 11.89 -6.42
CA GLN A 56 -5.24 12.91 -5.41
C GLN A 56 -3.88 12.65 -4.74
N HIS A 57 -3.62 11.42 -4.31
CA HIS A 57 -2.33 11.06 -3.68
C HIS A 57 -1.15 11.20 -4.64
N LEU A 58 -1.31 10.82 -5.91
CA LEU A 58 -0.26 10.97 -6.93
C LEU A 58 0.08 12.44 -7.24
N LYS A 59 -0.83 13.37 -6.96
CA LYS A 59 -0.64 14.81 -7.18
C LYS A 59 -0.13 15.55 -5.94
N MET A 60 0.08 14.85 -4.81
CA MET A 60 0.62 15.46 -3.60
C MET A 60 2.06 15.95 -3.79
N ALA A 61 2.46 16.93 -2.98
CA ALA A 61 3.83 17.42 -2.91
C ALA A 61 4.34 17.29 -1.45
N PRO A 62 5.38 16.50 -1.18
CA PRO A 62 6.10 15.64 -2.13
C PRO A 62 5.23 14.45 -2.62
N PRO A 63 5.47 13.95 -3.84
CA PRO A 63 4.76 12.76 -4.32
C PRO A 63 5.19 11.51 -3.53
N PRO A 64 4.34 10.47 -3.49
CA PRO A 64 4.71 9.20 -2.88
C PRO A 64 5.97 8.63 -3.56
N GLN A 65 6.91 8.14 -2.76
CA GLN A 65 8.17 7.58 -3.23
C GLN A 65 7.99 6.21 -3.90
N ALA A 66 6.92 5.49 -3.56
CA ALA A 66 6.57 4.24 -4.20
C ALA A 66 5.05 4.08 -4.31
N VAL A 67 4.61 3.34 -5.34
CA VAL A 67 3.21 2.99 -5.55
C VAL A 67 3.12 1.47 -5.67
N LEU A 68 2.28 0.85 -4.85
CA LEU A 68 1.97 -0.57 -4.86
C LEU A 68 0.55 -0.77 -5.36
N VAL A 69 0.35 -1.60 -6.36
CA VAL A 69 -0.98 -1.90 -6.92
C VAL A 69 -1.32 -3.35 -6.57
N ALA A 70 -2.35 -3.52 -5.76
CA ALA A 70 -2.83 -4.79 -5.22
C ALA A 70 -4.24 -5.09 -5.74
N ASP A 71 -4.43 -5.04 -7.05
CA ASP A 71 -5.69 -5.39 -7.70
C ASP A 71 -5.52 -6.75 -8.40
N ALA A 72 -6.05 -7.83 -7.83
CA ALA A 72 -6.08 -9.12 -8.51
C ALA A 72 -7.18 -9.15 -9.58
N LEU A 73 -6.90 -8.53 -10.71
CA LEU A 73 -7.37 -9.05 -11.98
C LEU A 73 -6.16 -9.40 -12.83
N MET A 74 -5.41 -10.42 -12.40
CA MET A 74 -4.87 -11.33 -13.39
C MET A 74 -6.06 -12.00 -14.06
N SER A 75 -6.60 -11.40 -15.12
CA SER A 75 -7.38 -12.20 -16.07
C SER A 75 -6.40 -13.25 -16.61
N PRO A 76 -6.56 -14.56 -16.34
CA PRO A 76 -6.03 -15.51 -17.30
C PRO A 76 -6.78 -15.17 -18.58
N LYS A 77 -6.07 -14.59 -19.55
CA LYS A 77 -6.60 -14.47 -20.91
C LYS A 77 -7.17 -15.86 -21.22
N PRO A 78 -8.48 -16.04 -21.43
CA PRO A 78 -8.96 -17.33 -21.91
C PRO A 78 -8.17 -17.54 -23.19
N ARG A 79 -7.40 -18.63 -23.27
CA ARG A 79 -6.77 -19.02 -24.52
C ARG A 79 -7.93 -19.32 -25.46
N THR A 80 -8.32 -18.32 -26.24
CA THR A 80 -9.18 -18.49 -27.41
C THR A 80 -8.35 -19.05 -28.55
N ASP A 81 -7.60 -20.11 -28.28
CA ASP A 81 -6.80 -20.80 -29.29
C ASP A 81 -6.88 -22.28 -28.96
N LEU A 82 -7.87 -22.95 -29.57
CA LEU A 82 -7.71 -24.10 -30.48
C LEU A 82 -9.01 -24.91 -30.51
N PHE A 83 -9.68 -24.78 -31.67
CA PHE A 83 -10.57 -25.72 -32.37
C PHE A 83 -11.32 -26.79 -31.58
#